data_AF-Q4DKB1-F1
#
_entry.id   AF-Q4DKB1-F1
#
_cell.length_a   1.000
_cell.length_b   1.000
_cell.length_c   1.000
_cell.angle_alpha   90.00
_cell.angle_beta   90.00
_cell.angle_gamma   90.00
#
_symmetry.space_group_name_H-M   'P 1'
#
loop_
_entity.id
_entity.type
_entity.pdbx_description
1 polymer ?
#
loop_
_entity_poly.entity_id
_entity_poly.type
_entity_poly.pdbx_seq_one_letter_code
_entity_poly.pdbx_strand_id
1 'polypeptide(L)'
;MTTTRMSPDDFEFEKTLGTGAFSKVLVARYIPNGMRYAVKLISKRKILTAPSDEERNRMAEVARRETRMLLMCKHPNIVRFLASMQTPDDLMYVTELCDGGELLHAITSRQKLPLDAARYVLAELFSSVWYLHYAPKQSLPIVPNAPLKPITILHRDIKPENIMLTSSKHIKLIDFGTAVVCQSADERPEGEQSSKGRAQTFCGTTHYMSPELLQDNYTCTASDYWACGCVLYHMLVGRRPFDEPTEYLLIKSILEKEPHYPEDLDSDAKDLISKLLIKNPVQRPGMEEVKRHPFFENVDFENLTTKDLSSFWIRKVDWVDDSTVSSCKGCDRLFGFWRRRHHCRNCGNVFCNSCSSNNCVIPESSYTDPERVCDACFNEVENA
;
A
#
# COMPACT_ATOMS: atom_id res chain seq x y z
N MET A 1 4.52 19.30 27.20
CA MET A 1 3.15 19.65 26.77
C MET A 1 2.22 18.59 27.34
N THR A 2 1.33 18.96 28.25
CA THR A 2 0.24 18.08 28.71
C THR A 2 -0.61 17.73 27.50
N THR A 3 -0.53 16.49 27.01
CA THR A 3 -1.40 16.00 25.93
C THR A 3 -2.82 16.01 26.44
N THR A 4 -3.58 17.06 26.14
CA THR A 4 -5.02 17.11 26.40
C THR A 4 -5.65 15.89 25.72
N ARG A 5 -6.44 15.12 26.46
CA ARG A 5 -7.14 13.97 25.91
C ARG A 5 -8.10 14.48 24.83
N MET A 6 -7.94 14.01 23.60
CA MET A 6 -8.83 14.35 22.49
C MET A 6 -10.26 13.92 22.83
N SER A 7 -11.27 14.74 22.51
CA SER A 7 -12.70 14.42 22.58
C SER A 7 -13.33 14.41 21.18
N PRO A 8 -14.44 13.68 20.95
CA PRO A 8 -15.09 13.65 19.63
C PRO A 8 -15.50 15.03 19.11
N ASP A 9 -15.93 15.92 20.02
CA ASP A 9 -16.38 17.28 19.71
C ASP A 9 -15.23 18.20 19.26
N ASP A 10 -13.97 17.78 19.44
CA ASP A 10 -12.79 18.50 18.98
C ASP A 10 -12.46 18.23 17.50
N PHE A 11 -13.26 17.44 16.78
CA PHE A 11 -13.01 17.08 15.39
C PHE A 11 -14.07 17.65 14.44
N GLU A 12 -13.59 18.27 13.37
CA GLU A 12 -14.40 18.64 12.22
C GLU A 12 -14.15 17.66 11.08
N PHE A 13 -15.20 16.95 10.67
CA PHE A 13 -15.11 15.95 9.60
C PHE A 13 -15.10 16.61 8.22
N GLU A 14 -14.15 16.19 7.37
CA GLU A 14 -13.99 16.65 6.00
C GLU A 14 -14.41 15.54 5.01
N LYS A 15 -13.59 15.29 3.97
CA LYS A 15 -13.86 14.31 2.93
C LYS A 15 -13.79 12.86 3.43
N THR A 16 -14.56 12.00 2.78
CA THR A 16 -14.52 10.55 3.00
C THR A 16 -13.33 9.96 2.23
N LEU A 17 -12.51 9.16 2.90
CA LEU A 17 -11.40 8.42 2.29
C LEU A 17 -11.83 7.03 1.85
N GLY A 18 -12.71 6.38 2.61
CA GLY A 18 -13.19 5.04 2.29
C GLY A 18 -14.43 4.64 3.09
N THR A 19 -15.16 3.66 2.59
CA THR A 19 -16.35 3.09 3.23
C THR A 19 -16.25 1.58 3.24
N GLY A 20 -16.30 0.97 4.42
CA GLY A 20 -16.46 -0.46 4.60
C GLY A 20 -17.91 -0.84 4.93
N ALA A 21 -18.17 -2.12 5.14
CA ALA A 21 -19.51 -2.63 5.47
C ALA A 21 -20.14 -1.92 6.68
N PHE A 22 -19.33 -1.71 7.74
CA PHE A 22 -19.77 -1.12 9.01
C PHE A 22 -18.92 0.05 9.49
N SER A 23 -17.96 0.48 8.68
CA SER A 23 -17.08 1.59 9.02
C SER A 23 -16.97 2.61 7.90
N LYS A 24 -16.59 3.83 8.26
CA LYS A 24 -16.29 4.91 7.33
C LYS A 24 -14.99 5.57 7.78
N VAL A 25 -14.07 5.77 6.85
CA VAL A 25 -12.82 6.50 7.10
C VAL A 25 -12.95 7.89 6.50
N LEU A 26 -12.70 8.91 7.32
CA LEU A 26 -12.77 10.31 6.91
C LEU A 26 -11.46 11.02 7.24
N VAL A 27 -11.17 12.08 6.49
CA VAL A 27 -10.26 13.12 6.98
C VAL A 27 -11.01 13.91 8.06
N ALA A 28 -10.35 14.19 9.18
CA ALA A 28 -10.88 15.09 10.19
C ALA A 28 -9.81 16.06 10.67
N ARG A 29 -10.19 17.32 10.82
CA ARG A 29 -9.35 18.37 11.40
C ARG A 29 -9.57 18.41 12.91
N TYR A 30 -8.50 18.28 13.68
CA TYR A 30 -8.54 18.48 15.12
C TYR A 30 -8.49 19.98 15.43
N ILE A 31 -9.60 20.53 15.90
CA ILE A 31 -9.82 21.96 16.09
C ILE A 31 -8.73 22.61 16.97
N PRO A 32 -8.28 22.00 18.10
CA PRO A 32 -7.32 22.66 18.99
C PRO A 32 -5.95 22.98 18.38
N ASN A 33 -5.51 22.26 17.34
CA ASN A 33 -4.21 22.53 16.68
C ASN A 33 -4.28 22.65 15.15
N GLY A 34 -5.46 22.49 14.55
CA GLY A 34 -5.67 22.54 13.10
C GLY A 34 -5.09 21.37 12.31
N MET A 35 -4.49 20.37 12.96
CA MET A 35 -3.88 19.22 12.29
C MET A 35 -4.95 18.28 11.75
N ARG A 36 -4.68 17.68 10.60
CA ARG A 36 -5.57 16.71 9.97
C ARG A 36 -5.16 15.27 10.29
N TYR A 37 -6.16 14.42 10.47
CA TYR A 37 -6.02 13.03 10.84
C TYR A 37 -6.94 12.15 9.98
N ALA A 38 -6.63 10.86 9.91
CA ALA A 38 -7.56 9.86 9.39
C ALA A 38 -8.37 9.29 10.55
N VAL A 39 -9.70 9.42 10.47
CA VAL A 39 -10.63 8.97 11.49
C VAL A 39 -11.51 7.86 10.94
N LYS A 40 -11.40 6.67 11.54
CA LYS A 40 -12.27 5.53 11.27
C LYS A 40 -13.43 5.55 12.26
N LEU A 41 -14.64 5.76 11.75
CA LEU A 41 -15.90 5.64 12.47
C LEU A 41 -16.47 4.24 12.25
N ILE A 42 -16.81 3.55 13.33
CA ILE A 42 -17.34 2.19 13.33
C ILE A 42 -18.72 2.23 13.99
N SER A 43 -19.77 1.98 13.22
CA SER A 43 -21.13 2.13 13.71
C SER A 43 -21.51 1.04 14.71
N LYS A 44 -21.80 1.46 15.95
CA LYS A 44 -22.30 0.57 17.02
C LYS A 44 -23.62 -0.06 16.61
N ARG A 45 -24.52 0.72 16.01
CA ARG A 45 -25.82 0.22 15.54
C ARG A 45 -25.64 -0.87 14.49
N LYS A 46 -24.79 -0.66 13.47
CA LYS A 46 -24.55 -1.68 12.43
C LYS A 46 -23.97 -2.98 12.99
N ILE A 47 -23.10 -2.90 14.01
CA ILE A 47 -22.60 -4.09 14.72
C ILE A 47 -23.75 -4.79 15.46
N LEU A 48 -24.58 -4.03 16.18
CA LEU A 48 -25.70 -4.59 16.96
C LEU A 48 -26.82 -5.18 16.09
N THR A 49 -27.04 -4.63 14.90
CA THR A 49 -28.04 -5.09 13.93
C THR A 49 -27.47 -6.08 12.92
N ALA A 50 -26.28 -6.65 13.17
CA ALA A 50 -25.74 -7.67 12.29
C ALA A 50 -26.71 -8.87 12.21
N PRO A 51 -26.83 -9.53 11.03
CA PRO A 51 -27.79 -10.61 10.79
C PRO A 51 -27.74 -11.78 11.79
N SER A 52 -26.58 -12.00 12.41
CA SER A 52 -26.36 -13.09 13.36
C SER A 52 -25.47 -12.65 14.52
N ASP A 53 -25.64 -13.32 15.66
CA ASP A 53 -24.75 -13.13 16.81
C ASP A 53 -23.28 -13.44 16.47
N GLU A 54 -23.05 -14.42 15.59
CA GLU A 54 -21.71 -14.75 15.10
C GLU A 54 -21.10 -13.58 14.31
N GLU A 55 -21.84 -12.96 13.41
CA GLU A 55 -21.35 -11.82 12.63
C GLU A 55 -21.08 -10.61 13.52
N ARG A 56 -21.98 -10.33 14.48
CA ARG A 56 -21.76 -9.29 15.50
C ARG A 56 -20.46 -9.51 16.26
N ASN A 57 -20.23 -10.74 16.73
CA ASN A 57 -19.03 -11.08 17.50
C ASN A 57 -17.76 -10.94 16.65
N ARG A 58 -17.79 -11.43 15.40
CA ARG A 58 -16.68 -11.28 14.44
C ARG A 58 -16.33 -9.80 14.19
N MET A 59 -17.32 -8.96 13.91
CA MET A 59 -17.10 -7.52 13.66
C MET A 59 -16.48 -6.81 14.87
N ALA A 60 -17.00 -7.10 16.07
CA ALA A 60 -16.47 -6.52 17.31
C ALA A 60 -15.03 -7.00 17.59
N GLU A 61 -14.72 -8.26 17.29
CA GLU A 61 -13.38 -8.81 17.44
C GLU A 61 -12.38 -8.16 16.48
N VAL A 62 -12.72 -8.01 15.21
CA VAL A 62 -11.86 -7.35 14.20
C VAL A 62 -11.52 -5.92 14.63
N ALA A 63 -12.51 -5.13 15.06
CA ALA A 63 -12.28 -3.75 15.50
C ALA A 63 -11.35 -3.67 16.73
N ARG A 64 -11.54 -4.57 17.71
CA ARG A 64 -10.66 -4.66 18.90
C ARG A 64 -9.25 -5.09 18.52
N ARG A 65 -9.13 -6.06 17.61
CA ARG A 65 -7.85 -6.61 17.14
C ARG A 65 -7.03 -5.55 16.40
N GLU A 66 -7.63 -4.85 15.44
CA GLU A 66 -6.98 -3.76 14.69
C GLU A 66 -6.42 -2.69 15.64
N THR A 67 -7.25 -2.21 16.57
CA THR A 67 -6.85 -1.22 17.58
C THR A 67 -5.72 -1.76 18.45
N ARG A 68 -5.83 -3.01 18.91
CA ARG A 68 -4.82 -3.68 19.73
C ARG A 68 -3.47 -3.76 19.01
N MET A 69 -3.45 -4.17 17.75
CA MET A 69 -2.19 -4.31 17.01
C MET A 69 -1.50 -2.96 16.80
N LEU A 70 -2.26 -1.94 16.36
CA LEU A 70 -1.68 -0.61 16.14
C LEU A 70 -1.17 0.03 17.44
N LEU A 71 -1.85 -0.21 18.57
CA LEU A 71 -1.40 0.24 19.89
C LEU A 71 -0.08 -0.42 20.35
N MET A 72 0.19 -1.65 19.91
CA MET A 72 1.43 -2.36 20.24
C MET A 72 2.61 -1.91 19.38
N CYS A 73 2.34 -1.35 18.20
CA CYS A 73 3.32 -1.06 17.16
C CYS A 73 3.78 0.41 17.18
N LYS A 74 5.09 0.61 17.09
CA LYS A 74 5.71 1.92 16.89
C LYS A 74 6.85 1.77 15.89
N HIS A 75 6.55 2.03 14.62
CA HIS A 75 7.49 1.91 13.50
C HIS A 75 7.19 3.02 12.47
N PRO A 76 8.19 3.64 11.83
CA PRO A 76 7.95 4.74 10.90
C PRO A 76 7.11 4.34 9.68
N ASN A 77 7.16 3.08 9.25
CA ASN A 77 6.36 2.55 8.12
C ASN A 77 5.08 1.79 8.53
N ILE A 78 4.62 1.95 9.78
CA ILE A 78 3.30 1.48 10.24
C ILE A 78 2.50 2.71 10.65
N VAL A 79 1.23 2.77 10.29
CA VAL A 79 0.37 3.91 10.64
C VAL A 79 0.31 4.08 12.16
N ARG A 80 0.57 5.30 12.61
CA ARG A 80 0.51 5.65 14.01
C ARG A 80 -0.93 5.76 14.46
N PHE A 81 -1.30 4.97 15.47
CA PHE A 81 -2.52 5.16 16.23
C PHE A 81 -2.34 6.28 17.26
N LEU A 82 -3.28 7.23 17.31
CA LEU A 82 -3.22 8.37 18.22
C LEU A 82 -4.21 8.23 19.37
N ALA A 83 -5.47 7.92 19.06
CA ALA A 83 -6.53 7.90 20.06
C ALA A 83 -7.69 6.98 19.66
N SER A 84 -8.34 6.41 20.66
CA SER A 84 -9.68 5.83 20.55
C SER A 84 -10.65 6.61 21.40
N MET A 85 -11.87 6.73 20.91
CA MET A 85 -12.98 7.40 21.58
C MET A 85 -14.30 6.79 21.10
N GLN A 86 -15.40 7.27 21.66
CA GLN A 86 -16.73 6.82 21.29
C GLN A 86 -17.70 8.00 21.36
N THR A 87 -18.61 8.03 20.40
CA THR A 87 -19.84 8.82 20.42
C THR A 87 -21.00 7.92 20.87
N PRO A 88 -22.23 8.42 21.02
CA PRO A 88 -23.40 7.56 21.22
C PRO A 88 -23.54 6.48 20.13
N ASP A 89 -23.22 6.81 18.88
CA ASP A 89 -23.50 5.98 17.72
C ASP A 89 -22.28 5.21 17.17
N ASP A 90 -21.06 5.69 17.40
CA ASP A 90 -19.85 5.18 16.75
C ASP A 90 -18.70 4.93 17.75
N LEU A 91 -17.86 3.95 17.46
CA LEU A 91 -16.48 3.93 17.93
C LEU A 91 -15.63 4.72 16.95
N MET A 92 -14.71 5.52 17.46
CA MET A 92 -13.91 6.43 16.66
C MET A 92 -12.42 6.19 16.94
N TYR A 93 -11.68 5.85 15.88
CA TYR A 93 -10.24 5.58 15.91
C TYR A 93 -9.49 6.62 15.09
N VAL A 94 -8.53 7.28 15.73
CA VAL A 94 -7.77 8.39 15.16
C VAL A 94 -6.36 7.91 14.85
N THR A 95 -5.96 8.06 13.59
CA THR A 95 -4.65 7.69 13.06
C THR A 95 -4.00 8.88 12.34
N GLU A 96 -2.70 8.81 12.11
CA GLU A 96 -2.04 9.79 11.26
C GLU A 96 -2.64 9.75 9.84
N LEU A 97 -2.77 10.92 9.21
CA LEU A 97 -3.25 11.00 7.83
C LEU A 97 -2.10 10.67 6.88
N CYS A 98 -2.32 9.71 5.98
CA CYS A 98 -1.43 9.44 4.85
C CYS A 98 -1.96 10.19 3.62
N ASP A 99 -1.26 11.24 3.22
CA ASP A 99 -1.68 12.22 2.21
C ASP A 99 -1.18 11.89 0.79
N GLY A 100 -0.36 10.87 0.61
CA GLY A 100 0.16 10.41 -0.68
C GLY A 100 -0.71 9.40 -1.43
N GLY A 101 -1.86 8.99 -0.85
CA GLY A 101 -2.80 8.04 -1.45
C GLY A 101 -2.40 6.57 -1.29
N GLU A 102 -3.19 5.67 -1.90
CA GLU A 102 -2.95 4.22 -1.87
C GLU A 102 -1.85 3.82 -2.87
N LEU A 103 -1.02 2.84 -2.50
CA LEU A 103 -0.06 2.25 -3.43
C LEU A 103 -0.76 1.58 -4.61
N LEU A 104 -1.91 0.95 -4.41
CA LEU A 104 -2.69 0.37 -5.51
C LEU A 104 -3.07 1.42 -6.57
N HIS A 105 -3.53 2.60 -6.12
CA HIS A 105 -3.86 3.69 -7.03
C HIS A 105 -2.62 4.17 -7.81
N ALA A 106 -1.46 4.24 -7.15
CA ALA A 106 -0.21 4.59 -7.83
C ALA A 106 0.21 3.55 -8.91
N ILE A 107 0.03 2.26 -8.63
CA ILE A 107 0.31 1.19 -9.61
C ILE A 107 -0.66 1.28 -10.80
N THR A 108 -1.96 1.37 -10.52
CA THR A 108 -3.01 1.36 -11.55
C THR A 108 -2.96 2.60 -12.45
N SER A 109 -2.75 3.78 -11.87
CA SER A 109 -2.63 5.04 -12.62
C SER A 109 -1.39 5.11 -13.52
N ARG A 110 -0.27 4.52 -13.08
CA ARG A 110 1.01 4.58 -13.81
C ARG A 110 1.29 3.38 -14.68
N GLN A 111 0.50 2.32 -14.56
CA GLN A 111 0.76 0.97 -15.04
C GLN A 111 2.01 0.35 -14.40
N LYS A 112 3.18 0.98 -14.42
CA LYS A 112 4.39 0.53 -13.73
C LYS A 112 5.00 1.67 -12.91
N LEU A 113 5.54 1.34 -11.74
CA LEU A 113 6.32 2.29 -10.94
C LEU A 113 7.79 2.32 -11.40
N PRO A 114 8.49 3.46 -11.23
CA PRO A 114 9.93 3.51 -11.44
C PRO A 114 10.66 2.49 -10.56
N LEU A 115 11.74 1.91 -11.09
CA LEU A 115 12.52 0.89 -10.39
C LEU A 115 13.00 1.36 -9.01
N ASP A 116 13.52 2.60 -8.92
CA ASP A 116 14.00 3.15 -7.66
C ASP A 116 12.86 3.37 -6.65
N ALA A 117 11.70 3.86 -7.09
CA ALA A 117 10.52 3.98 -6.23
C ALA A 117 10.09 2.62 -5.67
N ALA A 118 9.99 1.60 -6.54
CA ALA A 118 9.64 0.24 -6.14
C ALA A 118 10.68 -0.36 -5.17
N ARG A 119 11.97 -0.06 -5.37
CA ARG A 119 13.07 -0.49 -4.49
C ARG A 119 12.90 0.06 -3.07
N TYR A 120 12.69 1.37 -2.93
CA TYR A 120 12.51 1.97 -1.61
C TYR A 120 11.18 1.56 -0.95
N VAL A 121 10.08 1.49 -1.70
CA VAL A 121 8.80 0.98 -1.20
C VAL A 121 8.97 -0.43 -0.63
N LEU A 122 9.67 -1.32 -1.36
CA LEU A 122 9.91 -2.67 -0.89
C LEU A 122 10.83 -2.70 0.34
N ALA A 123 11.89 -1.91 0.37
CA ALA A 123 12.81 -1.84 1.52
C ALA A 123 12.07 -1.44 2.81
N GLU A 124 11.20 -0.44 2.72
CA GLU A 124 10.38 0.02 3.84
C GLU A 124 9.30 -1.00 4.23
N LEU A 125 8.68 -1.66 3.25
CA LEU A 125 7.74 -2.74 3.50
C LEU A 125 8.43 -3.87 4.26
N PHE A 126 9.60 -4.35 3.82
CA PHE A 126 10.37 -5.34 4.56
C PHE A 126 10.72 -4.86 5.96
N SER A 127 11.17 -3.61 6.12
CA SER A 127 11.48 -3.02 7.43
C SER A 127 10.29 -3.14 8.39
N SER A 128 9.08 -2.78 7.93
CA SER A 128 7.86 -2.92 8.71
C SER A 128 7.50 -4.37 9.03
N VAL A 129 7.67 -5.30 8.08
CA VAL A 129 7.35 -6.72 8.26
C VAL A 129 8.33 -7.39 9.23
N TRP A 130 9.63 -7.16 9.09
CA TRP A 130 10.62 -7.64 10.05
C TRP A 130 10.37 -7.07 11.43
N TYR A 131 10.02 -5.78 11.52
CA TYR A 131 9.61 -5.19 12.79
C TYR A 131 8.48 -6.03 13.38
N LEU A 132 7.39 -6.28 12.64
CA LEU A 132 6.25 -7.09 13.09
C LEU A 132 6.66 -8.49 13.58
N HIS A 133 7.56 -9.17 12.87
CA HIS A 133 7.95 -10.54 13.17
C HIS A 133 8.92 -10.69 14.36
N TYR A 134 9.90 -9.79 14.48
CA TYR A 134 11.06 -10.01 15.36
C TYR A 134 11.33 -8.89 16.36
N ALA A 135 10.95 -7.65 16.06
CA ALA A 135 11.30 -6.53 16.92
C ALA A 135 10.42 -6.47 18.18
N PRO A 136 10.99 -6.10 19.35
CA PRO A 136 10.24 -5.93 20.58
C PRO A 136 9.08 -4.92 20.45
N LYS A 137 7.93 -5.24 21.06
CA LYS A 137 6.70 -4.43 21.00
C LYS A 137 6.20 -4.06 22.38
N GLN A 138 5.31 -3.06 22.41
CA GLN A 138 4.61 -2.70 23.65
C GLN A 138 3.68 -3.84 24.04
N SER A 139 3.65 -4.16 25.33
CA SER A 139 2.68 -5.10 25.89
C SER A 139 1.36 -4.39 26.14
N LEU A 140 0.24 -5.11 26.00
CA LEU A 140 -1.08 -4.64 26.43
C LEU A 140 -1.45 -5.19 27.81
N PRO A 141 -2.13 -4.40 28.67
CA PRO A 141 -2.44 -2.97 28.50
C PRO A 141 -1.18 -2.10 28.43
N ILE A 142 -1.22 -0.97 27.71
CA ILE A 142 -0.04 -0.09 27.58
C ILE A 142 0.27 0.50 28.95
N VAL A 143 1.37 0.05 29.54
CA VAL A 143 1.93 0.64 30.76
C VAL A 143 3.09 1.55 30.34
N PRO A 144 3.06 2.85 30.67
CA PRO A 144 4.15 3.77 30.37
C PRO A 144 5.48 3.22 30.90
N ASN A 145 6.53 3.25 30.08
CA ASN A 145 7.88 2.77 30.41
C ASN A 145 8.00 1.27 30.75
N ALA A 146 6.98 0.46 30.47
CA ALA A 146 7.12 -0.99 30.57
C ALA A 146 8.15 -1.51 29.53
N PRO A 147 8.94 -2.53 29.90
CA PRO A 147 9.89 -3.13 28.97
C PRO A 147 9.15 -3.75 27.78
N LEU A 148 9.72 -3.56 26.58
CA LEU A 148 9.23 -4.17 25.36
C LEU A 148 9.48 -5.69 25.40
N LYS A 149 8.58 -6.46 24.78
CA LYS A 149 8.71 -7.93 24.71
C LYS A 149 8.87 -8.38 23.25
N PRO A 150 9.68 -9.43 22.98
CA PRO A 150 9.69 -10.07 21.68
C PRO A 150 8.32 -10.74 21.46
N ILE A 151 7.59 -10.26 20.47
CA ILE A 151 6.27 -10.74 20.11
C ILE A 151 6.23 -10.79 18.59
N THR A 152 5.94 -11.96 18.03
CA THR A 152 5.78 -12.13 16.59
C THR A 152 4.34 -11.77 16.21
N ILE A 153 4.19 -10.83 15.27
CA ILE A 153 2.90 -10.49 14.67
C ILE A 153 2.96 -10.87 13.20
N LEU A 154 2.11 -11.81 12.77
CA LEU A 154 1.92 -12.10 11.34
C LEU A 154 0.82 -11.17 10.80
N HIS A 155 1.10 -10.44 9.73
CA HIS A 155 0.14 -9.48 9.17
C HIS A 155 -1.00 -10.19 8.43
N ARG A 156 -0.66 -11.15 7.56
CA ARG A 156 -1.59 -12.01 6.80
C ARG A 156 -2.48 -11.31 5.77
N ASP A 157 -2.25 -10.03 5.46
CA ASP A 157 -3.02 -9.27 4.46
C ASP A 157 -2.19 -8.11 3.88
N ILE A 158 -0.93 -8.39 3.56
CA ILE A 158 -0.07 -7.43 2.86
C ILE A 158 -0.48 -7.39 1.40
N LYS A 159 -0.91 -6.21 0.95
CA LYS A 159 -1.32 -5.94 -0.43
C LYS A 159 -1.31 -4.43 -0.70
N PRO A 160 -1.23 -3.97 -1.97
CA PRO A 160 -1.12 -2.55 -2.29
C PRO A 160 -2.26 -1.67 -1.77
N GLU A 161 -3.45 -2.23 -1.54
CA GLU A 161 -4.61 -1.56 -0.93
C GLU A 161 -4.34 -1.17 0.54
N ASN A 162 -3.59 -2.00 1.26
CA ASN A 162 -3.29 -1.81 2.68
C ASN A 162 -1.97 -1.06 2.91
N ILE A 163 -1.38 -0.49 1.84
CA ILE A 163 -0.14 0.28 1.86
C ILE A 163 -0.47 1.70 1.39
N MET A 164 -0.41 2.66 2.30
CA MET A 164 -0.58 4.08 2.01
C MET A 164 0.77 4.76 1.80
N LEU A 165 0.78 5.84 1.04
CA LEU A 165 1.92 6.71 0.83
C LEU A 165 1.77 8.02 1.63
N THR A 166 2.87 8.56 2.10
CA THR A 166 2.97 9.95 2.58
C THR A 166 3.24 10.91 1.41
N SER A 167 3.16 12.21 1.65
CA SER A 167 3.57 13.27 0.70
C SER A 167 5.03 13.15 0.27
N SER A 168 5.91 12.72 1.18
CA SER A 168 7.33 12.41 0.88
C SER A 168 7.52 11.00 0.29
N LYS A 169 6.42 10.32 -0.07
CA LYS A 169 6.37 8.99 -0.70
C LYS A 169 6.96 7.83 0.10
N HIS A 170 6.98 7.95 1.43
CA HIS A 170 7.20 6.80 2.32
C HIS A 170 5.93 5.96 2.47
N ILE A 171 6.08 4.68 2.75
CA ILE A 171 4.94 3.78 2.95
C ILE A 171 4.49 3.72 4.41
N LYS A 172 3.20 3.44 4.60
CA LYS A 172 2.55 3.15 5.88
C LYS A 172 1.61 1.94 5.72
N LEU A 173 1.86 0.87 6.46
CA LEU A 173 0.88 -0.21 6.61
C LEU A 173 -0.29 0.26 7.49
N ILE A 174 -1.52 0.06 7.01
CA ILE A 174 -2.72 0.60 7.67
C ILE A 174 -3.70 -0.42 8.24
N ASP A 175 -3.75 -1.66 7.71
CA ASP A 175 -4.80 -2.63 8.09
C ASP A 175 -4.23 -3.85 8.81
N PHE A 176 -4.60 -4.02 10.08
CA PHE A 176 -4.21 -5.14 10.93
C PHE A 176 -5.39 -6.01 11.36
N GLY A 177 -6.55 -5.90 10.69
CA GLY A 177 -7.77 -6.64 11.04
C GLY A 177 -7.60 -8.17 10.97
N THR A 178 -6.66 -8.64 10.15
CA THR A 178 -6.33 -10.06 9.99
C THR A 178 -5.12 -10.50 10.80
N ALA A 179 -4.40 -9.61 11.48
CA ALA A 179 -3.12 -9.95 12.09
C ALA A 179 -3.26 -10.89 13.31
N VAL A 180 -2.27 -11.75 13.54
CA VAL A 180 -2.22 -12.66 14.71
C VAL A 180 -0.92 -12.52 15.47
N VAL A 181 -1.01 -12.75 16.77
CA VAL A 181 0.12 -12.76 17.68
C VAL A 181 0.55 -14.19 17.94
N CYS A 182 1.80 -14.52 17.63
CA CYS A 182 2.44 -15.80 17.96
C CYS A 182 3.44 -15.59 19.11
N GLN A 183 3.65 -16.61 19.95
CA GLN A 183 4.65 -16.51 21.02
C GLN A 183 6.08 -16.57 20.46
N SER A 184 6.27 -17.21 19.30
CA SER A 184 7.52 -17.23 18.55
C SER A 184 7.27 -17.29 17.04
N ALA A 185 8.30 -17.03 16.24
CA ALA A 185 8.24 -17.08 14.78
C ALA A 185 8.05 -18.50 14.22
N ASP A 186 8.45 -19.51 14.98
CA ASP A 186 8.39 -20.93 14.58
C ASP A 186 7.10 -21.62 15.06
N GLU A 187 6.35 -21.01 15.98
CA GLU A 187 5.11 -21.55 16.50
C GLU A 187 3.92 -21.30 15.57
N ARG A 188 3.08 -22.32 15.41
CA ARG A 188 1.75 -22.17 14.81
C ARG A 188 0.92 -21.27 15.74
N PRO A 189 0.19 -20.27 15.22
CA PRO A 189 -0.70 -19.48 16.05
C PRO A 189 -1.69 -20.39 16.79
N GLU A 190 -1.59 -20.43 18.13
CA GLU A 190 -2.52 -21.17 18.97
C GLU A 190 -3.93 -20.58 18.85
N GLY A 191 -4.95 -21.43 18.67
CA GLY A 191 -6.34 -21.06 18.95
C GLY A 191 -7.25 -20.66 17.76
N GLU A 192 -6.75 -20.45 16.55
CA GLU A 192 -7.61 -20.31 15.34
C GLU A 192 -7.69 -21.63 14.54
N GLN A 193 -8.09 -22.73 15.20
CA GLN A 193 -8.75 -23.86 14.49
C GLN A 193 -10.18 -23.49 14.01
N SER A 194 -10.59 -22.22 14.16
CA SER A 194 -11.80 -21.68 13.55
C SER A 194 -11.58 -21.40 12.06
N SER A 195 -11.19 -22.43 11.31
CA SER A 195 -11.22 -22.52 9.85
C SER A 195 -12.60 -22.20 9.25
N LYS A 196 -13.66 -22.10 10.06
CA LYS A 196 -14.99 -21.63 9.63
C LYS A 196 -15.06 -20.13 9.35
N GLY A 197 -14.26 -19.31 10.05
CA GLY A 197 -14.26 -17.85 9.83
C GLY A 197 -13.72 -17.50 8.45
N ARG A 198 -12.53 -18.01 8.11
CA ARG A 198 -11.89 -17.78 6.80
C ARG A 198 -12.63 -18.41 5.63
N ALA A 199 -13.23 -19.59 5.81
CA ALA A 199 -14.01 -20.22 4.73
C ALA A 199 -15.20 -19.34 4.29
N GLN A 200 -15.73 -18.50 5.18
CA GLN A 200 -16.79 -17.54 4.81
C GLN A 200 -16.26 -16.18 4.34
N THR A 201 -15.05 -15.77 4.76
CA THR A 201 -14.41 -14.51 4.30
C THR A 201 -13.48 -14.68 3.11
N PHE A 202 -13.60 -15.76 2.33
CA PHE A 202 -12.89 -15.92 1.05
C PHE A 202 -13.26 -14.84 -0.01
N CYS A 203 -14.04 -13.83 0.36
CA CYS A 203 -14.24 -12.60 -0.40
C CYS A 203 -13.09 -11.59 -0.14
N GLY A 204 -12.02 -11.68 -0.95
CA GLY A 204 -10.96 -10.68 -1.13
C GLY A 204 -9.73 -10.88 -0.23
N THR A 205 -8.49 -11.07 -0.69
CA THR A 205 -7.87 -11.00 -2.02
C THR A 205 -6.90 -12.19 -2.15
N THR A 206 -7.34 -13.30 -2.74
CA THR A 206 -6.58 -14.55 -2.91
C THR A 206 -5.24 -14.35 -3.63
N HIS A 207 -5.10 -13.30 -4.44
CA HIS A 207 -3.93 -12.98 -5.25
C HIS A 207 -2.61 -12.74 -4.48
N TYR A 208 -2.68 -12.38 -3.19
CA TYR A 208 -1.50 -12.15 -2.33
C TYR A 208 -1.30 -13.25 -1.29
N MET A 209 -2.20 -14.24 -1.24
CA MET A 209 -2.08 -15.36 -0.30
C MET A 209 -0.97 -16.31 -0.73
N SER A 210 -0.23 -16.82 0.26
CA SER A 210 0.85 -17.75 0.01
C SER A 210 0.33 -19.19 -0.24
N PRO A 211 1.10 -20.02 -0.96
CA PRO A 211 0.74 -21.42 -1.25
C PRO A 211 0.37 -22.23 0.00
N GLU A 212 1.14 -22.12 1.07
CA GLU A 212 0.91 -22.86 2.32
C GLU A 212 -0.37 -22.43 3.05
N LEU A 213 -0.79 -21.17 2.86
CA LEU A 213 -2.06 -20.68 3.39
C LEU A 213 -3.23 -21.24 2.59
N LEU A 214 -3.11 -21.34 1.27
CA LEU A 214 -4.16 -21.87 0.41
C LEU A 214 -4.31 -23.39 0.54
N GLN A 215 -3.19 -24.10 0.67
CA GLN A 215 -3.17 -25.57 0.70
C GLN A 215 -3.50 -26.12 2.09
N ASP A 216 -2.86 -25.59 3.14
CA ASP A 216 -2.91 -26.18 4.49
C ASP A 216 -3.57 -25.25 5.53
N ASN A 217 -4.07 -24.08 5.11
CA ASN A 217 -4.49 -23.00 6.01
C ASN A 217 -3.41 -22.65 7.06
N TYR A 218 -2.14 -22.83 6.67
CA TYR A 218 -0.98 -22.57 7.49
C TYR A 218 -0.39 -21.20 7.15
N THR A 219 0.10 -20.49 8.15
CA THR A 219 0.71 -19.17 7.96
C THR A 219 1.90 -19.04 8.90
N CYS A 220 2.95 -18.41 8.39
CA CYS A 220 4.19 -18.13 9.12
C CYS A 220 4.78 -16.81 8.63
N THR A 221 5.95 -16.44 9.15
CA THR A 221 6.66 -15.21 8.73
C THR A 221 6.95 -15.19 7.22
N ALA A 222 7.30 -16.34 6.64
CA ALA A 222 7.54 -16.48 5.21
C ALA A 222 6.28 -16.27 4.33
N SER A 223 5.08 -16.37 4.90
CA SER A 223 3.83 -16.03 4.20
C SER A 223 3.71 -14.53 3.94
N ASP A 224 4.15 -13.70 4.87
CA ASP A 224 4.18 -12.23 4.68
C ASP A 224 5.26 -11.85 3.65
N TYR A 225 6.41 -12.55 3.61
CA TYR A 225 7.45 -12.32 2.59
C TYR A 225 7.01 -12.68 1.17
N TRP A 226 6.20 -13.72 1.01
CA TRP A 226 5.54 -14.03 -0.27
C TRP A 226 4.71 -12.84 -0.76
N ALA A 227 3.88 -12.27 0.12
CA ALA A 227 3.05 -11.13 -0.22
C ALA A 227 3.89 -9.90 -0.60
N CYS A 228 5.02 -9.66 0.07
CA CYS A 228 6.00 -8.64 -0.35
C CYS A 228 6.53 -8.88 -1.78
N GLY A 229 6.83 -10.13 -2.13
CA GLY A 229 7.23 -10.52 -3.49
C GLY A 229 6.14 -10.23 -4.52
N CYS A 230 4.88 -10.52 -4.19
CA CYS A 230 3.72 -10.18 -5.04
C CYS A 230 3.56 -8.66 -5.22
N VAL A 231 3.76 -7.88 -4.15
CA VAL A 231 3.71 -6.41 -4.21
C VAL A 231 4.83 -5.86 -5.11
N LEU A 232 6.07 -6.35 -4.98
CA LEU A 232 7.18 -5.94 -5.85
C LEU A 232 6.88 -6.24 -7.32
N TYR A 233 6.42 -7.45 -7.62
CA TYR A 233 6.02 -7.82 -8.98
C TYR A 233 4.95 -6.86 -9.51
N HIS A 234 3.91 -6.58 -8.70
CA HIS A 234 2.81 -5.71 -9.13
C HIS A 234 3.27 -4.29 -9.45
N MET A 235 4.19 -3.73 -8.65
CA MET A 235 4.76 -2.41 -8.89
C MET A 235 5.55 -2.34 -10.19
N LEU A 236 6.35 -3.36 -10.51
CA LEU A 236 7.28 -3.33 -11.64
C LEU A 236 6.68 -3.83 -12.95
N VAL A 237 5.70 -4.72 -12.88
CA VAL A 237 5.07 -5.33 -14.07
C VAL A 237 3.73 -4.70 -14.39
N GLY A 238 3.05 -4.13 -13.39
CA GLY A 238 1.76 -3.44 -13.57
C GLY A 238 0.52 -4.30 -13.55
N ARG A 239 0.71 -5.59 -13.26
CA ARG A 239 -0.35 -6.56 -13.02
C ARG A 239 0.13 -7.51 -11.93
N ARG A 240 -0.80 -8.27 -11.35
CA ARG A 240 -0.50 -9.26 -10.31
C ARG A 240 0.31 -10.44 -10.90
N PRO A 241 1.16 -11.11 -10.11
CA PRO A 241 1.95 -12.25 -10.60
C PRO A 241 1.10 -13.43 -11.05
N PHE A 242 -0.05 -13.61 -10.39
CA PHE A 242 -1.07 -14.59 -10.74
C PHE A 242 -2.39 -13.83 -10.86
N ASP A 243 -3.06 -13.95 -11.99
CA ASP A 243 -4.32 -13.30 -12.28
C ASP A 243 -5.10 -14.19 -13.24
N GLU A 244 -6.17 -14.81 -12.74
CA GLU A 244 -6.90 -15.85 -13.45
C GLU A 244 -8.42 -15.55 -13.39
N PRO A 245 -9.22 -15.94 -14.39
CA PRO A 245 -10.63 -15.55 -14.46
C PRO A 245 -11.52 -16.10 -13.34
N THR A 246 -11.07 -17.17 -12.68
CA THR A 246 -11.80 -17.80 -11.58
C THR A 246 -10.86 -18.05 -10.43
N GLU A 247 -11.41 -18.05 -9.22
CA GLU A 247 -10.65 -18.30 -8.00
C GLU A 247 -10.01 -19.69 -7.97
N TYR A 248 -10.71 -20.71 -8.45
CA TYR A 248 -10.15 -22.06 -8.57
C TYR A 248 -8.88 -22.07 -9.45
N LEU A 249 -8.92 -21.39 -10.60
CA LEU A 249 -7.77 -21.28 -11.48
C LEU A 249 -6.65 -20.43 -10.86
N LEU A 250 -7.00 -19.38 -10.13
CA LEU A 250 -6.04 -18.54 -9.41
C LEU A 250 -5.28 -19.35 -8.35
N ILE A 251 -6.00 -20.09 -7.50
CA ILE A 251 -5.39 -20.96 -6.48
C ILE A 251 -4.49 -21.99 -7.17
N LYS A 252 -4.97 -22.65 -8.22
CA LYS A 252 -4.17 -23.61 -8.99
C LYS A 252 -2.90 -22.96 -9.56
N SER A 253 -3.01 -21.75 -10.11
CA SER A 253 -1.86 -21.01 -10.63
C SER A 253 -0.85 -20.64 -9.54
N ILE A 254 -1.31 -20.20 -8.37
CA ILE A 254 -0.46 -19.88 -7.22
C ILE A 254 0.32 -21.13 -6.76
N LEU A 255 -0.34 -22.29 -6.72
CA LEU A 255 0.27 -23.54 -6.27
C LEU A 255 1.23 -24.16 -7.30
N GLU A 256 0.93 -24.08 -8.59
CA GLU A 256 1.58 -24.91 -9.62
C GLU A 256 2.40 -24.14 -10.66
N LYS A 257 2.13 -22.84 -10.89
CA LYS A 257 2.77 -22.08 -11.97
C LYS A 257 3.77 -21.06 -11.43
N GLU A 258 4.73 -20.71 -12.28
CA GLU A 258 5.59 -19.55 -12.09
C GLU A 258 4.98 -18.32 -12.78
N PRO A 259 5.15 -17.10 -12.22
CA PRO A 259 4.67 -15.89 -12.87
C PRO A 259 5.48 -15.61 -14.14
N HIS A 260 4.83 -14.96 -15.11
CA HIS A 260 5.52 -14.54 -16.33
C HIS A 260 6.36 -13.28 -16.07
N TYR A 261 7.65 -13.31 -16.40
CA TYR A 261 8.54 -12.16 -16.28
C TYR A 261 8.78 -11.51 -17.64
N PRO A 262 8.45 -10.22 -17.82
CA PRO A 262 8.83 -9.47 -19.02
C PRO A 262 10.35 -9.48 -19.25
N GLU A 263 10.77 -9.41 -20.51
CA GLU A 263 12.19 -9.39 -20.89
C GLU A 263 12.91 -8.10 -20.43
N ASP A 264 12.17 -6.99 -20.33
CA ASP A 264 12.66 -5.67 -19.90
C ASP A 264 12.72 -5.49 -18.38
N LEU A 265 12.33 -6.51 -17.60
CA LEU A 265 12.38 -6.43 -16.14
C LEU A 265 13.82 -6.47 -15.64
N ASP A 266 14.15 -5.56 -14.72
CA ASP A 266 15.43 -5.51 -14.03
C ASP A 266 15.85 -6.89 -13.48
N SER A 267 17.11 -7.28 -13.70
CA SER A 267 17.60 -8.63 -13.39
C SER A 267 17.59 -8.93 -11.90
N ASP A 268 17.97 -7.95 -11.08
CA ASP A 268 18.04 -8.12 -9.62
C ASP A 268 16.64 -8.15 -9.01
N ALA A 269 15.72 -7.34 -9.56
CA ALA A 269 14.31 -7.40 -9.19
C ALA A 269 13.71 -8.76 -9.54
N LYS A 270 13.95 -9.27 -10.74
CA LYS A 270 13.48 -10.59 -11.19
C LYS A 270 14.01 -11.70 -10.29
N ASP A 271 15.30 -11.68 -9.98
CA ASP A 271 15.94 -12.66 -9.11
C ASP A 271 15.34 -12.62 -7.69
N LEU A 272 15.17 -11.43 -7.10
CA LEU A 272 14.55 -11.28 -5.78
C LEU A 272 13.10 -11.76 -5.76
N ILE A 273 12.29 -11.38 -6.75
CA ILE A 273 10.90 -11.85 -6.87
C ILE A 273 10.88 -13.37 -6.97
N SER A 274 11.74 -13.97 -7.79
CA SER A 274 11.76 -15.43 -7.97
C SER A 274 12.07 -16.17 -6.65
N LYS A 275 12.93 -15.60 -5.80
CA LYS A 275 13.25 -16.14 -4.47
C LYS A 275 12.10 -15.97 -3.47
N LEU A 276 11.42 -14.83 -3.49
CA LEU A 276 10.27 -14.56 -2.61
C LEU A 276 9.02 -15.36 -2.99
N LEU A 277 8.88 -15.71 -4.27
CA LEU A 277 7.76 -16.49 -4.80
C LEU A 277 8.06 -18.00 -4.93
N ILE A 278 9.08 -18.51 -4.23
CA ILE A 278 9.29 -19.95 -4.06
C ILE A 278 8.10 -20.55 -3.30
N LYS A 279 7.55 -21.67 -3.79
CA LYS A 279 6.35 -22.28 -3.21
C LYS A 279 6.57 -22.79 -1.80
N ASN A 280 7.71 -23.44 -1.55
CA ASN A 280 8.06 -23.92 -0.22
C ASN A 280 8.48 -22.75 0.69
N PRO A 281 7.74 -22.44 1.77
CA PRO A 281 8.06 -21.31 2.65
C PRO A 281 9.43 -21.41 3.32
N VAL A 282 9.95 -22.62 3.57
CA VAL A 282 11.27 -22.83 4.21
C VAL A 282 12.43 -22.43 3.30
N GLN A 283 12.19 -22.31 1.99
CA GLN A 283 13.20 -21.92 1.00
C GLN A 283 13.15 -20.43 0.64
N ARG A 284 12.15 -19.69 1.14
CA ARG A 284 12.06 -18.24 0.89
C ARG A 284 13.09 -17.49 1.76
N PRO A 285 13.72 -16.44 1.24
CA PRO A 285 14.69 -15.67 2.00
C PRO A 285 14.02 -14.92 3.15
N GLY A 286 14.68 -14.89 4.31
CA GLY A 286 14.34 -14.01 5.42
C GLY A 286 14.92 -12.60 5.25
N MET A 287 14.57 -11.69 6.16
CA MET A 287 15.02 -10.29 6.11
C MET A 287 16.53 -10.12 5.91
N GLU A 288 17.35 -10.89 6.61
CA GLU A 288 18.82 -10.76 6.53
C GLU A 288 19.35 -11.11 5.14
N GLU A 289 18.76 -12.10 4.46
CA GLU A 289 19.11 -12.47 3.10
C GLU A 289 18.58 -11.42 2.11
N VAL A 290 17.37 -10.90 2.34
CA VAL A 290 16.78 -9.83 1.53
C VAL A 290 17.60 -8.54 1.60
N LYS A 291 18.03 -8.10 2.79
CA LYS A 291 18.87 -6.90 2.95
C LYS A 291 20.19 -6.96 2.19
N ARG A 292 20.78 -8.16 2.06
CA ARG A 292 22.04 -8.39 1.33
C ARG A 292 21.85 -8.62 -0.17
N HIS A 293 20.63 -8.61 -0.66
CA HIS A 293 20.34 -8.86 -2.07
C HIS A 293 20.86 -7.70 -2.94
N PRO A 294 21.46 -7.97 -4.13
CA PRO A 294 21.95 -6.93 -5.06
C PRO A 294 20.92 -5.84 -5.40
N PHE A 295 19.63 -6.22 -5.46
CA PHE A 295 18.52 -5.28 -5.64
C PHE A 295 18.53 -4.10 -4.65
N PHE A 296 19.11 -4.27 -3.46
CA PHE A 296 19.23 -3.24 -2.43
C PHE A 296 20.67 -2.73 -2.23
N GLU A 297 21.60 -2.97 -3.15
CA GLU A 297 23.03 -2.59 -3.01
C GLU A 297 23.22 -1.11 -2.61
N ASN A 298 22.36 -0.22 -3.10
CA ASN A 298 22.42 1.22 -2.86
C ASN A 298 21.39 1.74 -1.83
N VAL A 299 20.84 0.85 -1.00
CA VAL A 299 19.81 1.20 0.00
C VAL A 299 20.38 1.11 1.40
N ASP A 300 20.35 2.23 2.12
CA ASP A 300 20.71 2.31 3.53
C ASP A 300 19.48 1.96 4.39
N PHE A 301 19.43 0.72 4.88
CA PHE A 301 18.33 0.23 5.72
C PHE A 301 18.22 0.94 7.08
N GLU A 302 19.32 1.52 7.59
CA GLU A 302 19.32 2.20 8.90
C GLU A 302 18.68 3.59 8.81
N ASN A 303 18.69 4.21 7.62
CA ASN A 303 18.21 5.57 7.40
C ASN A 303 17.11 5.68 6.32
N LEU A 304 16.35 4.61 6.08
CA LEU A 304 15.32 4.55 5.02
C LEU A 304 14.37 5.75 5.01
N THR A 305 13.89 6.15 6.19
CA THR A 305 12.84 7.16 6.34
C THR A 305 13.37 8.57 6.58
N THR A 306 14.65 8.81 6.28
CA THR A 306 15.30 10.13 6.47
C THR A 306 15.34 10.97 5.19
N LYS A 307 15.25 10.32 4.03
CA LYS A 307 15.32 10.94 2.71
C LYS A 307 13.91 11.19 2.18
N ASP A 308 13.69 12.34 1.56
CA ASP A 308 12.50 12.53 0.73
C ASP A 308 12.59 11.64 -0.52
N LEU A 309 11.65 10.71 -0.67
CA LEU A 309 11.65 9.76 -1.76
C LEU A 309 10.99 10.31 -3.03
N SER A 310 10.34 11.49 -2.98
CA SER A 310 9.60 12.06 -4.11
C SER A 310 10.38 12.08 -5.42
N SER A 311 11.70 12.35 -5.37
CA SER A 311 12.59 12.33 -6.53
C SER A 311 12.69 10.97 -7.24
N PHE A 312 12.59 9.85 -6.52
CA PHE A 312 12.60 8.49 -7.10
C PHE A 312 11.29 8.14 -7.79
N TRP A 313 10.22 8.90 -7.51
CA TRP A 313 8.91 8.71 -8.13
C TRP A 313 8.77 9.48 -9.44
N ILE A 314 9.73 10.34 -9.79
CA ILE A 314 9.67 11.12 -11.03
C ILE A 314 9.52 10.19 -12.23
N ARG A 315 8.44 10.38 -13.00
CA ARG A 315 8.22 9.61 -14.23
C ARG A 315 9.22 10.05 -15.30
N LYS A 316 9.98 9.09 -15.85
CA LYS A 316 10.71 9.31 -17.10
C LYS A 316 9.70 9.36 -18.24
N VAL A 317 9.73 10.44 -19.02
CA VAL A 317 8.91 10.60 -20.20
C VAL A 317 9.81 10.38 -21.41
N ASP A 318 9.49 9.37 -22.22
CA ASP A 318 10.19 9.16 -23.49
C ASP A 318 9.63 10.11 -24.54
N TRP A 319 10.50 10.96 -25.08
CA TRP A 319 10.12 11.94 -26.07
C TRP A 319 10.15 11.30 -27.45
N VAL A 320 9.03 11.36 -28.15
CA VAL A 320 8.99 10.94 -29.55
C VAL A 320 9.89 11.88 -30.36
N ASP A 321 10.81 11.34 -31.14
CA ASP A 321 11.62 12.12 -32.07
C ASP A 321 10.70 12.85 -33.06
N ASP A 322 10.65 14.18 -32.97
CA ASP A 322 9.69 14.99 -33.72
C ASP A 322 9.98 15.01 -35.22
N SER A 323 11.21 14.68 -35.63
CA SER A 323 11.58 14.50 -37.03
C SER A 323 10.84 13.32 -37.67
N THR A 324 10.48 12.31 -36.88
CA THR A 324 9.73 11.12 -37.34
C THR A 324 8.22 11.34 -37.43
N VAL A 325 7.71 12.45 -36.89
CA VAL A 325 6.28 12.73 -36.80
C VAL A 325 5.83 13.67 -37.91
N SER A 326 4.93 13.20 -38.78
CA SER A 326 4.37 13.96 -39.89
C SER A 326 3.02 14.64 -39.58
N SER A 327 2.25 14.11 -38.62
CA SER A 327 0.93 14.64 -38.22
C SER A 327 0.80 14.84 -36.72
N CYS A 328 -0.04 15.79 -36.33
CA CYS A 328 -0.36 16.08 -34.93
C CYS A 328 -1.09 14.90 -34.27
N LYS A 329 -0.60 14.42 -33.12
CA LYS A 329 -1.23 13.31 -32.38
C LYS A 329 -2.66 13.59 -31.90
N GLY A 330 -3.04 14.86 -31.75
CA GLY A 330 -4.36 15.27 -31.23
C GLY A 330 -5.42 15.54 -32.30
N CYS A 331 -5.05 15.95 -33.52
CA CYS A 331 -6.01 16.29 -34.57
C CYS A 331 -5.71 15.67 -35.94
N ASP A 332 -4.68 14.83 -36.02
CA ASP A 332 -4.20 14.10 -37.21
C ASP A 332 -3.83 14.96 -38.43
N ARG A 333 -3.86 16.30 -38.31
CA ARG A 333 -3.45 17.22 -39.37
C ARG A 333 -1.93 17.22 -39.52
N LEU A 334 -1.48 17.26 -40.78
CA LEU A 334 -0.05 17.31 -41.12
C LEU A 334 0.62 18.57 -40.56
N PHE A 335 1.85 18.39 -40.06
CA PHE A 335 2.76 19.48 -39.76
C PHE A 335 3.27 20.14 -41.04
N GLY A 336 3.63 21.41 -40.95
CA GLY A 336 4.10 22.18 -42.10
C GLY A 336 4.53 23.58 -41.68
N PHE A 337 4.76 24.46 -42.65
CA PHE A 337 5.30 25.81 -42.40
C PHE A 337 4.53 26.58 -41.31
N TRP A 338 3.20 26.51 -41.34
CA TRP A 338 2.32 27.21 -40.39
C TRP A 338 1.92 26.37 -39.16
N ARG A 339 2.16 25.05 -39.17
CA ARG A 339 1.81 24.14 -38.08
C ARG A 339 3.08 23.50 -37.54
N ARG A 340 3.62 24.10 -36.48
CA ARG A 340 4.83 23.64 -35.81
C ARG A 340 4.57 22.47 -34.87
N ARG A 341 5.64 21.72 -34.60
CA ARG A 341 5.70 20.59 -33.68
C ARG A 341 5.98 21.08 -32.27
N HIS A 342 5.21 20.57 -31.31
CA HIS A 342 5.39 20.84 -29.89
C HIS A 342 5.15 19.56 -29.10
N HIS A 343 6.13 19.12 -28.34
CA HIS A 343 5.95 18.00 -27.43
C HIS A 343 5.04 18.37 -26.26
N CYS A 344 4.20 17.42 -25.88
CA CYS A 344 3.55 17.41 -24.57
C CYS A 344 4.60 16.97 -23.54
N ARG A 345 4.89 17.81 -22.56
CA ARG A 345 5.86 17.52 -21.50
C ARG A 345 5.42 16.40 -20.57
N ASN A 346 4.11 16.09 -20.56
CA ASN A 346 3.57 14.97 -19.79
C ASN A 346 3.70 13.64 -20.55
N CYS A 347 3.15 13.50 -21.75
CA CYS A 347 3.11 12.22 -22.47
C CYS A 347 4.20 12.02 -23.54
N GLY A 348 5.08 12.99 -23.77
CA GLY A 348 6.20 12.89 -24.72
C GLY A 348 5.82 12.91 -26.22
N ASN A 349 4.53 12.79 -26.55
CA ASN A 349 4.01 12.86 -27.93
C ASN A 349 4.06 14.28 -28.51
N VAL A 350 4.02 14.38 -29.84
CA VAL A 350 4.12 15.65 -30.59
C VAL A 350 2.74 16.13 -31.06
N PHE A 351 2.45 17.39 -30.77
CA PHE A 351 1.18 18.07 -31.07
C PHE A 351 1.42 19.40 -31.79
N CYS A 352 0.35 19.93 -32.41
CA CYS A 352 0.33 21.31 -32.89
C CYS A 352 -0.07 22.27 -31.76
N ASN A 353 0.23 23.56 -31.92
CA ASN A 353 -0.04 24.56 -30.88
C ASN A 353 -1.51 24.57 -30.39
N SER A 354 -2.48 24.33 -31.27
CA SER A 354 -3.90 24.29 -30.90
C SER A 354 -4.31 23.07 -30.07
N CYS A 355 -3.55 21.97 -30.11
CA CYS A 355 -3.84 20.74 -29.36
C CYS A 355 -2.96 20.61 -28.10
N SER A 356 -2.09 21.59 -27.86
CA SER A 356 -1.18 21.65 -26.71
C SER A 356 -0.97 23.10 -26.26
N SER A 357 -2.06 23.87 -26.20
CA SER A 357 -2.03 25.29 -25.81
C SER A 357 -2.01 25.50 -24.30
N ASN A 358 -2.27 24.45 -23.52
CA ASN A 358 -2.37 24.53 -22.07
C ASN A 358 -1.01 24.32 -21.40
N ASN A 359 -0.80 25.01 -20.29
CA ASN A 359 0.34 24.82 -19.40
C ASN A 359 -0.17 24.44 -18.00
N CYS A 360 0.39 23.40 -17.41
CA CYS A 360 0.09 23.02 -16.02
C CYS A 360 1.36 22.50 -15.33
N VAL A 361 1.39 22.58 -14.00
CA VAL A 361 2.44 21.87 -13.24
C VAL A 361 2.15 20.38 -13.38
N ILE A 362 3.11 19.61 -13.90
CA ILE A 362 2.92 18.19 -14.16
C ILE A 362 3.25 17.43 -12.87
N PRO A 363 2.27 16.74 -12.24
CA PRO A 363 2.51 15.97 -11.03
C PRO A 363 3.59 14.92 -11.25
N GLU A 364 4.43 14.69 -10.23
CA GLU A 364 5.47 13.64 -10.24
C GLU A 364 6.40 13.71 -11.47
N SER A 365 6.65 14.93 -11.96
CA SER A 365 7.64 15.21 -12.98
C SER A 365 8.82 15.97 -12.38
N SER A 366 9.91 16.09 -13.14
CA SER A 366 11.03 16.96 -12.76
C SER A 366 10.70 18.46 -12.91
N TYR A 367 9.54 18.82 -13.46
CA TYR A 367 9.16 20.19 -13.74
C TYR A 367 8.44 20.80 -12.53
N THR A 368 8.96 21.91 -12.02
CA THR A 368 8.33 22.70 -10.95
C THR A 368 7.43 23.80 -11.49
N ASP A 369 7.73 24.29 -12.69
CA ASP A 369 6.98 25.36 -13.36
C ASP A 369 5.88 24.77 -14.28
N PRO A 370 4.82 25.54 -14.59
CA PRO A 370 3.80 25.10 -15.54
C PRO A 370 4.34 24.83 -16.94
N GLU A 371 4.25 23.57 -17.37
CA GLU A 371 4.80 23.08 -18.63
C GLU A 371 3.72 22.81 -19.68
N ARG A 372 4.12 22.88 -20.96
CA ARG A 372 3.21 22.63 -22.08
C ARG A 372 2.71 21.18 -22.08
N VAL A 373 1.40 21.01 -22.06
CA VAL A 373 0.74 19.70 -22.15
C VAL A 373 -0.32 19.68 -23.26
N CYS A 374 -0.63 18.50 -23.79
CA CYS A 374 -1.76 18.34 -24.68
C CYS A 374 -3.10 18.40 -23.93
N ASP A 375 -4.19 18.68 -24.64
CA ASP A 375 -5.51 18.85 -24.02
C ASP A 375 -5.97 17.63 -23.20
N ALA A 376 -5.65 16.41 -23.68
CA ALA A 376 -5.96 15.19 -22.94
C ALA A 376 -5.20 15.13 -21.60
N CYS A 377 -3.89 15.36 -21.61
CA CYS A 377 -3.09 15.37 -20.39
C CYS A 377 -3.45 16.52 -19.45
N PHE A 378 -3.83 17.68 -19.98
CA PHE A 378 -4.30 18.79 -19.16
C PHE A 378 -5.58 18.42 -18.42
N ASN A 379 -6.56 17.83 -19.12
CA ASN A 379 -7.80 17.37 -18.52
C ASN A 379 -7.56 16.25 -17.50
N GLU A 380 -6.62 15.34 -17.75
CA GLU A 380 -6.25 14.30 -16.77
C GLU A 380 -5.67 14.91 -15.49
N VAL A 381 -4.82 15.92 -15.60
CA VAL A 381 -4.20 16.58 -14.44
C VAL A 381 -5.20 17.42 -13.65
N GLU A 382 -6.10 18.15 -14.32
CA GLU A 382 -7.12 18.97 -13.66
C GLU A 382 -8.22 18.15 -12.97
N ASN A 383 -8.45 16.91 -13.42
CA ASN A 383 -9.45 16.01 -12.83
C ASN A 383 -8.87 15.04 -11.77
N ALA A 384 -7.55 15.04 -11.57
CA ALA A 384 -6.86 14.22 -10.57
C ALA A 384 -6.82 14.93 -9.21
#